data_AF-A0A804ISK0-F1
#
_entry.id   AF-A0A804ISK0-F1
#
_cell.length_a   1.000
_cell.length_b   1.000
_cell.length_c   1.000
_cell.angle_alpha   90.00
_cell.angle_beta   90.00
_cell.angle_gamma   90.00
#
_symmetry.space_group_name_H-M   'P 1'
#
loop_
_entity.id
_entity.type
_entity.pdbx_description
1 polymer ?
#
loop_
_entity_poly.entity_id
_entity_poly.type
_entity_poly.pdbx_seq_one_letter_code
_entity_poly.pdbx_strand_id
1 'polypeptide(L)' 'MDCSPIKSGGACFEPNTVLDHASFVFNTYFKDRACNPSTCNFGGDATITKTNPSHGSCSFK' A
#
# COMPACT_ATOMS: atom_id res chain seq x y z
N MET A 1 1.41 -5.58 9.92
CA MET A 1 0.75 -4.61 9.02
C MET A 1 0.10 -3.53 9.87
N ASP A 2 0.44 -2.27 9.65
CA ASP A 2 -0.17 -1.15 10.35
C ASP A 2 -1.25 -0.52 9.45
N CYS A 3 -2.52 -0.65 9.84
CA CYS A 3 -3.63 -0.08 9.07
C CYS A 3 -4.01 1.33 9.55
N SER A 4 -3.35 1.90 10.56
CA SER A 4 -3.68 3.21 11.12
C SER A 4 -3.71 4.34 10.08
N PRO A 5 -2.77 4.42 9.10
CA PRO A 5 -2.78 5.52 8.13
C PRO A 5 -3.93 5.42 7.12
N ILE A 6 -4.48 4.24 6.83
CA ILE A 6 -5.60 4.05 5.89
C ILE A 6 -6.97 3.95 6.59
N LYS A 7 -7.02 4.01 7.92
CA LYS A 7 -8.29 4.06 8.65
C LYS A 7 -8.86 5.47 8.63
N SER A 8 -10.16 5.61 8.85
CA SER A 8 -10.84 6.90 8.96
C SER A 8 -10.10 7.85 9.91
N GLY A 9 -9.68 9.01 9.40
CA GLY A 9 -8.87 9.99 10.13
C GLY A 9 -7.35 9.80 10.01
N GLY A 10 -6.91 8.80 9.24
CA GLY A 10 -5.51 8.56 8.91
C GLY A 10 -5.01 9.38 7.71
N ALA A 11 -3.69 9.59 7.65
CA ALA A 11 -3.06 10.42 6.62
C ALA A 11 -3.15 9.88 5.18
N CYS A 12 -3.45 8.58 5.03
CA CYS A 12 -3.66 7.85 3.78
C CYS A 12 -5.10 7.36 3.62
N PHE A 13 -6.06 7.93 4.37
CA PHE A 13 -7.45 7.53 4.23
C PHE A 13 -8.04 8.03 2.90
N GLU A 14 -7.65 9.24 2.47
CA GLU A 14 -8.12 9.83 1.23
C GLU A 14 -7.07 9.70 0.10
N PRO A 15 -7.48 9.25 -1.09
CA PRO A 15 -8.87 8.94 -1.48
C PRO A 15 -9.37 7.61 -0.88
N ASN A 16 -10.59 7.62 -0.31
CA ASN A 16 -11.22 6.43 0.32
C ASN A 16 -11.72 5.45 -0.74
N THR A 17 -10.78 4.87 -1.47
CA THR A 17 -11.03 3.85 -2.47
C THR A 17 -10.36 2.55 -2.03
N VAL A 18 -11.02 1.43 -2.37
CA VAL A 18 -10.47 0.10 -2.11
C VAL A 18 -9.10 -0.07 -2.75
N LEU A 19 -8.87 0.54 -3.92
CA LEU A 19 -7.59 0.47 -4.62
C LEU A 19 -6.45 1.15 -3.84
N ASP A 20 -6.69 2.33 -3.27
CA ASP A 20 -5.67 3.06 -2.49
C ASP A 20 -5.32 2.30 -1.20
N HIS A 21 -6.36 1.84 -0.50
CA HIS A 21 -6.18 1.06 0.72
C HIS A 21 -5.50 -0.28 0.44
N ALA A 22 -5.89 -0.98 -0.63
CA ALA A 22 -5.24 -2.23 -1.05
C ALA A 22 -3.77 -2.01 -1.43
N SER A 23 -3.46 -0.94 -2.17
CA SER A 23 -2.08 -0.58 -2.52
C SER A 23 -1.22 -0.39 -1.27
N PHE A 24 -1.75 0.26 -0.23
CA PHE A 24 -1.03 0.47 1.02
C PHE A 24 -0.78 -0.84 1.77
N VAL A 25 -1.80 -1.70 1.83
CA VAL A 25 -1.71 -3.03 2.46
C VAL A 25 -0.69 -3.90 1.72
N PHE A 26 -0.75 -3.94 0.39
CA PHE A 26 0.17 -4.71 -0.46
C PHE A 26 1.60 -4.19 -0.33
N ASN A 27 1.82 -2.88 -0.31
CA ASN A 27 3.14 -2.30 -0.07
C ASN A 27 3.71 -2.72 1.29
N THR A 28 2.88 -2.66 2.35
CA THR A 28 3.29 -3.06 3.70
C THR A 28 3.64 -4.54 3.75
N TYR A 29 2.81 -5.40 3.14
CA TYR A 29 3.09 -6.83 3.03
C TYR A 29 4.38 -7.12 2.28
N PHE A 30 4.60 -6.43 1.17
CA PHE A 30 5.78 -6.58 0.34
C PHE A 30 7.06 -6.21 1.11
N LYS A 31 7.02 -5.12 1.87
CA LYS A 31 8.13 -4.71 2.75
C LYS A 31 8.39 -5.68 3.89
N ASP A 32 7.34 -6.17 4.55
CA ASP A 32 7.44 -7.19 5.60
C ASP A 32 8.10 -8.48 5.09
N ARG A 33 7.84 -8.81 3.82
CA ARG A 33 8.43 -9.94 3.08
C ARG A 33 9.79 -9.62 2.44
N ALA A 34 10.54 -8.64 2.97
CA ALA A 34 11.86 -8.22 2.50
C ALA A 34 11.90 -7.75 1.03
N CYS A 35 10.80 -7.14 0.55
CA CYS A 35 10.65 -6.70 -0.84
C CYS A 35 10.89 -7.83 -1.86
N ASN A 36 10.56 -9.08 -1.49
CA ASN A 36 10.75 -10.21 -2.37
C ASN A 36 9.67 -10.19 -3.48
N PRO A 37 10.06 -10.09 -4.77
CA PRO A 37 9.11 -10.04 -5.88
C PRO A 37 8.15 -11.22 -5.94
N SER A 38 8.56 -12.38 -5.43
CA SER A 38 7.74 -13.60 -5.34
C SER A 38 6.53 -13.43 -4.42
N THR A 39 6.55 -12.43 -3.52
CA THR A 39 5.46 -12.15 -2.57
C THR A 39 4.45 -11.14 -3.06
N CYS A 40 4.72 -10.48 -4.19
CA CYS A 40 3.74 -9.69 -4.92
C CYS A 40 2.93 -10.58 -5.89
N ASN A 41 2.60 -11.80 -5.47
CA ASN A 41 1.69 -12.67 -6.21
C ASN A 41 0.30 -12.61 -5.57
N PHE A 42 -0.41 -11.51 -5.84
CA PHE A 42 -1.81 -11.33 -5.42
C PHE A 42 -2.78 -11.75 -6.53
N GLY A 43 -2.48 -12.83 -7.26
CA GLY A 43 -3.37 -13.34 -8.32
C GLY A 43 -3.47 -12.45 -9.57
N GLY A 44 -2.56 -11.47 -9.73
CA GLY A 44 -2.61 -10.46 -10.80
C GLY A 44 -3.23 -9.13 -10.38
N ASP A 45 -3.81 -9.05 -9.18
CA ASP A 45 -4.44 -7.83 -8.65
C ASP A 45 -3.43 -6.81 -8.07
N ALA A 46 -2.14 -7.15 -8.04
CA ALA A 46 -1.08 -6.25 -7.58
C ALA A 46 0.15 -6.33 -8.48
N THR A 47 0.83 -5.19 -8.64
CA THR A 47 2.09 -5.08 -9.37
C THR A 47 3.09 -4.29 -8.55
N ILE A 48 4.35 -4.74 -8.56
CA ILE A 48 5.46 -4.02 -7.94
C ILE A 48 5.74 -2.79 -8.79
N THR A 49 5.36 -1.63 -8.27
CA THR A 49 5.74 -0.35 -8.86
C THR A 49 6.91 0.25 -8.11
N LYS A 50 7.86 0.81 -8.85
CA LYS A 50 8.92 1.67 -8.26
C LYS A 50 8.45 3.12 -8.13
N THR A 51 7.33 3.45 -8.75
CA THR A 51 6.72 4.78 -8.68
C THR A 51 6.00 4.89 -7.36
N ASN A 52 6.44 5.83 -6.52
CA ASN A 52 5.83 6.04 -5.22
C ASN A 52 4.47 6.75 -5.41
N PRO A 53 3.33 6.12 -5.05
CA PRO A 53 2.01 6.75 -5.15
C PRO A 53 1.73 7.74 -4.01
N SER A 54 2.74 8.10 -3.20
CA SER A 54 2.60 9.09 -2.12
C SER A 54 1.93 10.37 -2.62
N HIS A 55 0.83 10.74 -1.98
CA HIS A 55 0.05 11.92 -2.30
C HIS A 55 -0.25 12.71 -1.02
N GLY A 56 0.11 14.00 -1.00
CA GLY A 56 -0.13 14.88 0.15
C GLY A 56 0.49 14.37 1.44
N SER A 57 -0.35 14.10 2.45
CA SER A 57 0.05 13.57 3.76
C SER A 57 0.29 12.05 3.77
N CYS A 58 -0.09 11.35 2.69
CA CYS A 58 0.08 9.92 2.57
C CYS A 58 1.47 9.59 2.00
N SER A 59 2.32 8.96 2.82
CA SER A 59 3.64 8.50 2.37
C SER A 59 3.71 6.98 2.33
N PHE A 60 3.85 6.43 1.12
CA PHE A 60 4.22 5.03 0.89
C PHE A 60 5.72 4.93 1.10
N LYS A 61 6.14 4.68 2.33
CA LYS A 61 7.54 4.48 2.71
C LYS A 61 7.91 3.02 2.57
#